data_AF-A0A117UZJ0-F1
#
_entry.id   AF-A0A117UZJ0-F1
#
_cell.length_a   1.000
_cell.length_b   1.000
_cell.length_c   1.000
_cell.angle_alpha   90.00
_cell.angle_beta   90.00
_cell.angle_gamma   90.00
#
_symmetry.space_group_name_H-M   'P 1'
#
loop_
_entity.id
_entity.type
_entity.pdbx_description
1 polymer ?
#
loop_
_entity_poly.entity_id
_entity_poly.type
_entity_poly.pdbx_seq_one_letter_code
_entity_poly.pdbx_strand_id
1 'polypeptide(L)'
;MTGAWSLRAAHAALALLPAVLCLGGCQKDTDPGPGGVTVGEARALDEAAEMLEKRPAPPLTDATVPADLATIPASQAAAEPSGKP
;
A
#
# COMPACT_ATOMS: atom_id res chain seq x y z
N MET A 1 -42.62 -8.18 -22.76
CA MET A 1 -42.64 -7.39 -21.51
C MET A 1 -41.65 -7.96 -20.48
N THR A 2 -40.39 -8.23 -20.85
CA THR A 2 -39.41 -8.94 -19.98
C THR A 2 -38.12 -8.16 -19.70
N GLY A 3 -37.87 -7.01 -20.35
CA GLY A 3 -36.57 -6.30 -20.26
C GLY A 3 -36.36 -5.39 -19.03
N ALA A 4 -37.43 -4.90 -18.41
CA ALA A 4 -37.31 -3.90 -17.33
C ALA A 4 -36.82 -4.49 -15.99
N TRP A 5 -36.95 -5.80 -15.78
CA TRP A 5 -36.51 -6.48 -14.56
C TRP A 5 -35.01 -6.77 -14.58
N SER A 6 -34.46 -7.20 -15.72
CA SER A 6 -33.03 -7.50 -15.88
C SER A 6 -32.15 -6.27 -15.73
N LEU A 7 -32.60 -5.10 -16.21
CA LEU A 7 -31.87 -3.85 -16.03
C LEU A 7 -31.82 -3.45 -14.55
N ARG A 8 -32.93 -3.55 -13.82
CA ARG A 8 -32.97 -3.20 -12.38
C ARG A 8 -32.10 -4.13 -11.54
N ALA A 9 -32.08 -5.43 -11.85
CA ALA A 9 -31.23 -6.40 -11.18
C ALA A 9 -29.73 -6.14 -11.44
N ALA A 10 -29.36 -5.81 -12.68
CA ALA A 10 -27.98 -5.46 -13.03
C ALA A 10 -27.49 -4.18 -12.33
N HIS A 11 -28.36 -3.16 -12.20
CA HIS A 11 -28.04 -1.92 -11.48
C HIS A 11 -27.90 -2.16 -9.97
N ALA A 12 -28.72 -3.04 -9.39
CA ALA A 12 -28.60 -3.41 -7.98
C ALA A 12 -27.29 -4.17 -7.70
N ALA A 13 -26.89 -5.08 -8.59
CA ALA A 13 -25.61 -5.79 -8.48
C ALA A 13 -24.40 -4.84 -8.61
N LEU A 14 -24.46 -3.87 -9.53
CA LEU A 14 -23.40 -2.88 -9.71
C LEU A 14 -23.31 -1.93 -8.51
N ALA A 15 -24.44 -1.58 -7.88
CA ALA A 15 -24.48 -0.74 -6.68
C ALA A 15 -23.94 -1.45 -5.41
N LEU A 16 -23.99 -2.79 -5.37
CA LEU A 16 -23.49 -3.59 -4.25
C LEU A 16 -21.98 -3.86 -4.31
N LEU A 17 -21.35 -3.70 -5.48
CA LEU A 17 -19.92 -3.91 -5.68
C LEU A 17 -19.01 -3.11 -4.73
N PRO A 18 -19.21 -1.78 -4.52
CA PRO A 18 -18.39 -1.02 -3.58
C PRO A 18 -18.59 -1.45 -2.13
N ALA A 19 -19.81 -1.86 -1.76
CA ALA A 19 -20.10 -2.32 -0.39
C ALA A 19 -19.33 -3.60 -0.05
N VAL A 20 -19.21 -4.54 -0.99
CA VAL A 20 -18.44 -5.78 -0.79
C VAL A 20 -16.93 -5.51 -0.69
N LEU A 21 -16.41 -4.54 -1.45
CA LEU A 21 -14.99 -4.16 -1.38
C LEU A 21 -14.62 -3.53 -0.03
N CYS A 22 -15.55 -2.79 0.61
CA CYS A 22 -15.31 -2.21 1.93
C CYS A 22 -15.23 -3.23 3.07
N LEU A 23 -15.75 -4.46 2.90
CA LEU A 23 -15.69 -5.49 3.94
C LEU A 23 -14.31 -6.15 4.09
N GLY A 24 -13.36 -5.93 3.18
CA GLY A 24 -12.02 -6.51 3.25
C GLY A 24 -11.08 -5.87 4.29
N GLY A 25 -11.46 -4.75 4.90
CA GLY A 25 -10.59 -3.95 5.78
C GLY A 25 -10.56 -4.38 7.25
N CYS A 26 -11.51 -5.19 7.72
CA CYS A 26 -11.49 -5.73 9.09
C CYS A 26 -10.62 -7.00 9.15
N GLN A 27 -9.30 -6.84 9.07
CA GLN A 27 -8.36 -7.95 9.25
C GLN A 27 -7.74 -7.95 10.66
N LYS A 28 -7.43 -9.15 11.16
CA LYS A 28 -6.78 -9.43 12.45
C LYS A 28 -5.36 -8.85 12.58
N ASP A 29 -4.74 -8.47 11.47
CA ASP A 29 -3.34 -8.05 11.42
C ASP A 29 -3.13 -6.54 11.62
N THR A 30 -4.11 -5.82 12.17
CA THR A 30 -4.07 -4.37 12.49
C THR A 30 -3.28 -4.06 13.75
N ASP A 31 -2.92 -5.05 14.56
CA ASP A 31 -2.08 -4.82 15.73
C ASP A 31 -0.73 -4.20 15.30
N PRO A 32 -0.30 -3.10 15.95
CA PRO A 32 0.95 -2.44 15.60
C PRO A 32 2.13 -3.35 15.92
N GLY A 33 2.92 -3.65 14.90
CA GLY A 33 4.17 -4.40 15.00
C GLY A 33 5.39 -3.50 15.24
N PRO A 34 6.60 -4.09 15.26
CA PRO A 34 7.85 -3.35 15.38
C PRO A 34 7.99 -2.29 14.27
N GLY A 35 8.39 -1.06 14.63
CA GLY A 35 8.52 0.04 13.66
C GLY A 35 7.21 0.78 13.34
N GLY A 36 6.10 0.47 14.01
CA GLY A 36 4.82 1.18 13.86
C GLY A 36 4.00 0.76 12.65
N VAL A 37 4.46 -0.25 11.90
CA VAL A 37 3.70 -0.89 10.82
C VAL A 37 2.87 -2.03 11.37
N THR A 38 1.68 -2.22 10.84
CA THR A 38 0.83 -3.36 11.17
C THR A 38 1.41 -4.66 10.61
N VAL A 39 1.06 -5.80 11.21
CA VAL A 39 1.53 -7.11 10.73
C VAL A 39 1.11 -7.35 9.27
N GLY A 40 -0.08 -6.86 8.88
CA GLY A 40 -0.58 -6.96 7.52
C GLY A 40 0.23 -6.11 6.53
N GLU A 41 0.60 -4.89 6.93
CA GLU A 41 1.46 -4.02 6.13
C GLU A 41 2.86 -4.64 5.94
N ALA A 42 3.48 -5.14 7.01
CA ALA A 42 4.79 -5.77 6.93
C ALA A 42 4.78 -6.95 5.94
N ARG A 43 3.77 -7.83 6.04
CA ARG A 43 3.59 -8.96 5.11
C ARG A 43 3.43 -8.51 3.65
N ALA A 44 2.69 -7.43 3.42
CA ALA A 44 2.49 -6.88 2.07
C ALA A 44 3.80 -6.30 1.50
N LEU A 45 4.62 -5.67 2.34
CA LEU A 45 5.94 -5.17 1.96
C LEU A 45 6.89 -6.33 1.59
N ASP A 46 6.87 -7.43 2.35
CA ASP A 46 7.68 -8.63 2.06
C ASP A 46 7.29 -9.28 0.73
N GLU A 47 5.99 -9.41 0.45
CA GLU A 47 5.50 -9.94 -0.84
C GLU A 47 5.95 -9.06 -2.01
N ALA A 48 5.88 -7.73 -1.85
CA ALA A 48 6.37 -6.80 -2.85
C ALA A 48 7.88 -6.95 -3.08
N ALA A 49 8.67 -7.15 -2.02
CA ALA A 49 10.11 -7.40 -2.13
C ALA A 49 10.40 -8.71 -2.88
N GLU A 50 9.69 -9.79 -2.58
CA GLU A 50 9.84 -11.08 -3.27
C GLU A 50 9.53 -10.96 -4.78
N MET A 51 8.54 -10.13 -5.16
CA MET A 51 8.26 -9.82 -6.57
C MET A 51 9.40 -9.08 -7.25
N LEU A 52 10.12 -8.20 -6.55
CA LEU A 52 11.29 -7.50 -7.09
C LEU A 52 12.47 -8.46 -7.30
N GLU A 53 12.69 -9.38 -6.36
CA GLU A 53 13.77 -10.38 -6.44
C GLU A 53 13.57 -11.37 -7.60
N LYS A 54 12.32 -11.75 -7.87
CA LYS A 54 11.98 -12.64 -9.00
C LYS A 54 12.13 -11.97 -10.37
N ARG A 55 12.15 -10.64 -10.43
CA ARG A 55 12.28 -9.92 -11.69
C ARG A 55 13.74 -9.89 -12.13
N PRO A 56 14.05 -10.21 -13.41
CA PRO A 56 15.38 -9.99 -13.95
C PRO A 56 15.77 -8.52 -13.76
N ALA A 57 16.94 -8.30 -13.17
CA ALA A 57 17.45 -6.95 -13.02
C ALA A 57 17.58 -6.31 -14.41
N PRO A 58 17.04 -5.10 -14.63
CA PRO A 58 17.34 -4.37 -15.85
C PRO A 58 18.85 -4.13 -15.93
N PRO A 59 19.42 -4.04 -17.15
CA PRO A 59 20.82 -3.70 -17.30
C PRO A 59 21.10 -2.40 -16.55
N LEU A 60 22.06 -2.45 -15.62
CA LEU A 60 22.48 -1.27 -14.89
C LEU A 60 23.22 -0.35 -15.87
N THR A 61 22.50 0.58 -16.46
CA THR A 61 23.10 1.76 -17.07
C THR A 61 23.60 2.64 -15.93
N ASP A 62 24.79 3.21 -16.09
CA ASP A 62 25.36 4.15 -15.11
C ASP A 62 24.34 5.28 -14.87
N ALA A 63 23.60 5.17 -13.77
CA ALA A 63 22.50 6.05 -13.46
C ALA A 63 23.11 7.25 -12.74
N THR A 64 23.36 8.31 -13.50
CA THR A 64 23.77 9.59 -12.91
C THR A 64 22.63 10.08 -12.02
N VAL A 65 22.77 9.93 -10.70
CA VAL A 65 21.84 10.52 -9.74
C VAL A 65 22.00 12.05 -9.87
N PRO A 66 20.96 12.79 -10.29
CA PRO A 66 21.01 14.25 -10.33
C PRO A 66 21.39 14.76 -8.93
N ALA A 67 22.36 15.68 -8.86
CA ALA A 67 22.88 16.21 -7.59
C ALA A 67 21.80 16.81 -6.67
N ASP A 68 20.67 17.22 -7.26
CA ASP A 68 19.49 17.73 -6.57
C ASP A 68 18.76 16.65 -5.74
N LEU A 69 18.78 15.38 -6.16
CA LEU A 69 18.20 14.25 -5.41
C LEU A 69 19.13 13.69 -4.32
N ALA A 70 20.44 13.99 -4.39
CA ALA A 70 21.42 13.54 -3.40
C ALA A 70 21.37 14.35 -2.09
N THR A 71 20.63 15.46 -2.08
CA THR A 71 20.46 16.31 -0.89
C THR A 71 19.10 16.04 -0.27
N ILE A 72 18.97 14.98 0.54
CA ILE A 72 17.91 14.97 1.55
C ILE A 72 18.37 15.93 2.66
N PRO A 73 17.68 17.06 2.88
CA PRO A 73 18.07 17.97 3.95
C PRO A 73 17.94 17.23 5.28
N ALA A 74 19.06 17.10 6.00
CA ALA A 74 19.17 16.50 7.32
C ALA A 74 18.20 17.10 8.38
N SER A 75 17.49 18.17 8.04
CA SER A 75 16.42 18.77 8.84
C SER A 75 15.27 17.82 9.19
N GLN A 76 15.10 16.69 8.49
CA GLN A 76 14.06 15.71 8.83
C GLN A 76 14.54 14.57 9.76
N ALA A 77 15.84 14.50 10.06
CA ALA A 77 16.41 13.48 10.96
C ALA A 77 16.46 13.93 12.44
N ALA A 78 16.08 15.18 12.74
CA ALA A 78 16.13 15.76 14.08
C ALA A 78 14.76 16.32 14.50
N ALA A 79 13.74 15.46 14.55
CA ALA A 79 12.63 15.65 15.48
C ALA A 79 12.95 14.81 16.73
N GLU A 80 13.34 15.51 17.78
CA GLU A 80 13.93 15.05 19.03
C GLU A 80 13.07 14.01 19.78
N PRO A 81 13.67 13.05 20.52
CA PRO A 81 12.98 12.41 21.63
C PRO A 81 12.88 13.44 22.78
N SER A 82 11.80 14.23 22.75
CA SER A 82 11.36 15.01 23.90
C SER A 82 11.11 14.05 25.06
N GLY A 83 11.89 14.22 26.12
CA GLY A 83 11.99 13.26 27.22
C GLY A 83 10.80 13.20 28.16
N LYS A 84 10.86 12.17 29.02
CA LYS A 84 10.49 12.29 30.43
C LYS A 84 11.35 11.30 31.23
N PRO A 85 11.89 11.70 32.40
CA PRO A 85 12.50 10.75 33.35
C PRO A 85 11.46 9.80 33.94
#